data_AF-A0A5C6B2U9-F1
#
_entry.id   AF-A0A5C6B2U9-F1
#
_cell.length_a   1.000
_cell.length_b   1.000
_cell.length_c   1.000
_cell.angle_alpha   90.00
_cell.angle_beta   90.00
_cell.angle_gamma   90.00
#
_symmetry.space_group_name_H-M   'P 1'
#
loop_
_entity.id
_entity.type
_entity.pdbx_description
1 polymer ?
#
loop_
_entity_poly.entity_id
_entity_poly.type
_entity_poly.pdbx_seq_one_letter_code
_entity_poly.pdbx_strand_id
1 'polypeptide(L)'
;MFDRKAANRQRETAAQRLSIAKVIAEYGGDVDYRDGLPMRAGDRTAKVMSLIPKCRTGALGGCTWQCRDCDSNQLVLKSCGDRHCPTCSATSRYRWHEQLLSWAIGCDYLHQVVTVPHELNDLIAANHKRLIGDV
;
A
#
# COMPACT_ATOMS: atom_id res chain seq x y z
N MET A 1 7.59 34.87 8.34
CA MET A 1 6.25 35.10 7.74
C MET A 1 5.93 33.87 6.89
N PHE A 2 5.19 32.90 7.44
CA PHE A 2 4.82 31.68 6.72
C PHE A 2 3.80 32.02 5.63
N ASP A 3 4.18 31.84 4.37
CA ASP A 3 3.35 32.19 3.22
C ASP A 3 2.15 31.25 3.10
N ARG A 4 1.03 31.67 3.70
CA ARG A 4 -0.27 30.99 3.65
C ARG A 4 -0.73 30.70 2.22
N LYS A 5 -0.33 31.50 1.21
CA LYS A 5 -0.74 31.30 -0.19
C LYS A 5 0.02 30.17 -0.87
N ALA A 6 1.29 29.95 -0.52
CA ALA A 6 2.07 28.82 -1.02
C ALA A 6 1.53 27.49 -0.47
N ALA A 7 1.22 27.45 0.83
CA ALA A 7 0.58 26.29 1.47
C ALA A 7 -0.83 26.00 0.92
N ASN A 8 -1.59 27.03 0.55
CA ASN A 8 -2.94 26.85 -0.01
C ASN A 8 -2.91 26.33 -1.46
N ARG A 9 -1.98 26.83 -2.30
CA ARG A 9 -1.77 26.30 -3.66
C ARG A 9 -1.29 24.85 -3.66
N GLN A 10 -0.41 24.49 -2.72
CA GLN A 10 0.01 23.09 -2.53
C GLN A 10 -1.16 22.19 -2.09
N ARG A 11 -2.08 22.70 -1.25
CA ARG A 11 -3.31 21.98 -0.85
C ARG A 11 -4.29 21.80 -2.01
N GLU A 12 -4.44 22.79 -2.88
CA GLU A 12 -5.28 22.71 -4.09
C GLU A 12 -4.76 21.67 -5.10
N THR A 13 -3.45 21.64 -5.37
CA THR A 13 -2.85 20.59 -6.22
C THR A 13 -2.92 19.19 -5.61
N ALA A 14 -2.95 19.06 -4.28
CA ALA A 14 -3.12 17.77 -3.61
C ALA A 14 -4.59 17.28 -3.66
N ALA A 15 -5.56 18.19 -3.60
CA ALA A 15 -6.99 17.87 -3.74
C ALA A 15 -7.35 17.35 -5.15
N GLN A 16 -6.53 17.67 -6.14
CA GLN A 16 -6.72 17.30 -7.54
C GLN A 16 -6.00 16.00 -7.97
N ARG A 17 -5.20 15.39 -7.07
CA ARG A 17 -4.61 14.08 -7.34
C ARG A 17 -5.65 12.98 -7.11
N LEU A 18 -6.05 12.31 -8.19
CA LEU A 18 -6.79 11.07 -8.12
C LEU A 18 -5.99 10.05 -7.28
N SER A 19 -6.66 9.42 -6.32
CA SER A 19 -6.11 8.33 -5.52
C SER A 19 -7.06 7.15 -5.60
N ILE A 20 -6.53 5.94 -5.43
CA ILE A 20 -7.35 4.72 -5.38
C ILE A 20 -8.43 4.85 -4.30
N ALA A 21 -8.11 5.45 -3.15
CA ALA A 21 -9.09 5.69 -2.08
C ALA A 21 -10.25 6.60 -2.54
N LYS A 22 -9.95 7.65 -3.32
CA LYS A 22 -10.97 8.54 -3.89
C LYS A 22 -11.83 7.82 -4.94
N VAL A 23 -11.20 7.07 -5.86
CA VAL A 23 -11.91 6.31 -6.89
C VAL A 23 -12.84 5.28 -6.26
N ILE A 24 -12.39 4.53 -5.25
CA ILE A 24 -13.23 3.55 -4.55
C ILE A 24 -14.35 4.26 -3.76
N ALA A 25 -14.08 5.41 -3.14
CA ALA A 25 -15.10 6.17 -2.43
C ALA A 25 -16.21 6.69 -3.37
N GLU A 26 -15.83 7.10 -4.57
CA GLU A 26 -16.72 7.75 -5.54
C GLU A 26 -17.49 6.72 -6.39
N TYR A 27 -16.84 5.65 -6.82
CA TYR A 27 -17.39 4.68 -7.80
C TYR A 27 -17.55 3.26 -7.24
N GLY A 28 -17.18 2.99 -5.99
CA GLY A 28 -17.17 1.64 -5.44
C GLY A 28 -18.54 0.96 -5.32
N GLY A 29 -19.63 1.73 -5.39
CA GLY A 29 -21.01 1.22 -5.44
C GLY A 29 -21.51 0.93 -6.86
N ASP A 30 -20.87 1.50 -7.87
CA ASP A 30 -21.30 1.41 -9.28
C ASP A 30 -20.58 0.29 -10.05
N VAL A 31 -19.51 -0.27 -9.46
CA VAL A 31 -18.68 -1.30 -10.09
C VAL A 31 -18.82 -2.61 -9.32
N ASP A 32 -19.25 -3.66 -10.01
CA ASP A 32 -19.19 -5.02 -9.48
C ASP A 32 -17.77 -5.58 -9.55
N TYR A 33 -16.98 -5.31 -8.51
CA TYR A 33 -15.63 -5.88 -8.35
C TYR A 33 -15.63 -7.38 -8.03
N ARG A 34 -16.82 -7.98 -7.87
CA ARG A 34 -16.99 -9.40 -7.54
C ARG A 34 -17.26 -10.24 -8.78
N ASP A 35 -17.48 -9.62 -9.95
CA ASP A 35 -17.76 -10.31 -11.22
C ASP A 35 -18.91 -11.33 -11.07
N GLY A 36 -20.01 -10.90 -10.44
CA GLY A 36 -21.19 -11.74 -10.19
C GLY A 36 -21.05 -12.76 -9.06
N LEU A 37 -19.89 -12.84 -8.37
CA LEU A 37 -19.69 -13.80 -7.28
C LEU A 37 -20.54 -13.45 -6.04
N PRO A 38 -21.26 -14.42 -5.44
CA PRO A 38 -22.14 -14.16 -4.29
C PRO A 38 -21.35 -13.72 -3.06
N MET A 39 -21.96 -12.88 -2.22
CA MET A 39 -21.35 -12.39 -0.98
C MET A 39 -21.14 -13.53 0.02
N ARG A 40 -19.89 -13.89 0.26
CA ARG A 40 -19.52 -14.91 1.25
C ARG A 40 -19.25 -14.25 2.60
N ALA A 41 -19.66 -14.89 3.69
CA ALA A 41 -19.25 -14.46 5.02
C ALA A 41 -17.71 -14.45 5.10
N GLY A 42 -17.14 -13.32 5.53
CA GLY A 42 -15.68 -13.16 5.57
C GLY A 42 -15.03 -12.78 4.22
N ASP A 43 -15.79 -12.25 3.27
CA ASP A 43 -15.25 -11.77 2.00
C ASP A 43 -14.14 -10.72 2.21
N ARG A 44 -12.91 -11.14 1.91
CA ARG A 44 -11.71 -10.30 2.05
C ARG A 44 -11.74 -9.12 1.11
N THR A 45 -12.24 -9.28 -0.12
CA THR A 45 -12.29 -8.21 -1.12
C THR A 45 -13.27 -7.13 -0.67
N ALA A 46 -14.47 -7.50 -0.23
CA ALA A 46 -15.45 -6.55 0.28
C ALA A 46 -14.91 -5.78 1.50
N LYS A 47 -14.23 -6.48 2.42
CA LYS A 47 -13.56 -5.85 3.57
C LYS A 47 -12.53 -4.82 3.11
N VAL A 48 -11.63 -5.19 2.18
CA VAL A 48 -10.58 -4.30 1.66
C VAL A 48 -11.19 -3.07 0.99
N MET A 49 -12.17 -3.25 0.10
CA MET A 49 -12.85 -2.15 -0.59
C MET A 49 -13.52 -1.19 0.40
N SER A 50 -14.08 -1.68 1.51
CA SER A 50 -14.66 -0.83 2.55
C SER A 50 -13.62 -0.07 3.40
N LEU A 51 -12.40 -0.60 3.50
CA LEU A 51 -11.35 -0.08 4.40
C LEU A 51 -10.47 0.98 3.73
N ILE A 52 -10.14 0.80 2.45
CA ILE A 52 -9.22 1.71 1.72
C ILE A 52 -9.71 3.18 1.76
N PRO A 53 -10.99 3.50 1.48
CA PRO A 53 -11.51 4.87 1.57
C PRO A 53 -11.48 5.48 2.98
N LYS A 54 -11.50 4.65 4.02
CA LYS A 54 -11.54 5.07 5.44
C LYS A 54 -10.15 5.30 6.03
N CYS A 55 -9.11 4.86 5.32
CA CYS A 55 -7.75 4.89 5.83
C CYS A 55 -7.26 6.33 6.01
N ARG A 56 -6.83 6.71 7.23
CA ARG A 56 -6.32 8.04 7.58
C ARG A 56 -7.33 9.19 7.35
N THR A 57 -8.63 8.92 7.28
CA THR A 57 -9.67 9.97 7.14
C THR A 57 -10.37 10.32 8.45
N GLY A 58 -10.10 9.59 9.53
CA GLY A 58 -10.78 9.73 10.83
C GLY A 58 -11.97 8.79 11.01
N ALA A 59 -12.47 8.17 9.94
CA ALA A 59 -13.54 7.16 10.00
C ALA A 59 -13.16 5.91 10.82
N LEU A 60 -11.86 5.66 11.01
CA LEU A 60 -11.32 4.58 11.86
C LEU A 60 -10.91 5.05 13.26
N GLY A 61 -11.22 6.31 13.60
CA GLY A 61 -10.74 6.99 14.79
C GLY A 61 -9.31 7.54 14.66
N GLY A 62 -8.81 8.09 15.75
CA GLY A 62 -7.47 8.66 15.87
C GLY A 62 -6.97 8.60 17.31
N CYS A 63 -5.72 8.98 17.51
CA CYS A 63 -5.13 9.22 18.83
C CYS A 63 -4.32 10.51 18.81
N THR A 64 -4.22 11.17 19.97
CA THR A 64 -3.30 12.27 20.16
C THR A 64 -1.95 11.72 20.57
N TRP A 65 -0.92 12.03 19.81
CA TRP A 65 0.47 11.71 20.14
C TRP A 65 1.15 12.97 20.67
N GLN A 66 1.77 12.88 21.84
CA GLN A 66 2.55 13.96 22.44
C GLN A 66 4.03 13.68 22.26
N CYS A 67 4.76 14.66 21.75
CA CYS A 67 6.22 14.60 21.66
C CYS A 67 6.81 14.73 23.07
N ARG A 68 7.72 13.83 23.45
CA ARG A 68 8.39 13.87 24.75
C ARG A 68 9.44 14.98 24.87
N ASP A 69 9.94 15.49 23.75
CA ASP A 69 11.06 16.45 23.74
C ASP A 69 10.58 17.91 23.65
N CYS A 70 9.41 18.17 23.07
CA CYS A 70 8.90 19.53 22.85
C CYS A 70 7.44 19.74 23.25
N ASP A 71 6.81 18.77 23.92
CA ASP A 71 5.40 18.80 24.36
C ASP A 71 4.36 19.10 23.26
N SER A 72 4.75 19.03 22.00
CA SER A 72 3.82 19.24 20.90
C SER A 72 2.86 18.05 20.77
N ASN A 73 1.57 18.37 20.60
CA ASN A 73 0.52 17.39 20.38
C ASN A 73 0.18 17.29 18.88
N GLN A 74 0.10 16.07 18.38
CA GLN A 74 -0.27 15.77 17.01
C GLN A 74 -1.45 14.79 16.99
N LEU A 75 -2.50 15.13 16.23
CA LEU A 75 -3.59 14.19 15.97
C LEU A 75 -3.14 13.18 14.91
N VAL A 76 -3.09 11.91 15.28
CA VAL A 76 -2.76 10.80 14.38
C VAL A 76 -4.03 10.04 14.04
N LEU A 77 -4.45 10.13 12.78
CA LEU A 77 -5.57 9.34 12.26
C LEU A 77 -5.13 7.89 12.04
N LYS A 78 -5.97 6.92 12.41
CA LYS A 78 -5.64 5.49 12.30
C LYS A 78 -5.60 5.04 10.84
N SER A 79 -4.64 4.18 10.51
CA SER A 79 -4.56 3.47 9.23
C SER A 79 -5.47 2.25 9.23
N CYS A 80 -5.91 1.80 8.05
CA CYS A 80 -6.70 0.57 7.94
C CYS A 80 -5.90 -0.73 8.16
N GLY A 81 -4.56 -0.66 8.06
CA GLY A 81 -3.68 -1.82 8.29
C GLY A 81 -3.71 -2.91 7.22
N ASP A 82 -4.49 -2.76 6.16
CA ASP A 82 -4.57 -3.75 5.09
C ASP A 82 -3.41 -3.61 4.09
N ARG A 83 -2.80 -4.73 3.71
CA ARG A 83 -1.66 -4.79 2.78
C ARG A 83 -1.98 -4.30 1.36
N HIS A 84 -3.24 -4.37 0.94
CA HIS A 84 -3.67 -3.90 -0.38
C HIS A 84 -3.94 -2.39 -0.39
N CYS A 85 -3.98 -1.74 0.78
CA CYS A 85 -4.12 -0.30 0.84
C CYS A 85 -2.83 0.36 0.34
N PRO A 86 -2.88 1.21 -0.70
CA PRO A 86 -1.69 1.87 -1.24
C PRO A 86 -1.03 2.79 -0.22
N THR A 87 -1.82 3.40 0.67
CA THR A 87 -1.31 4.28 1.74
C THR A 87 -0.57 3.48 2.81
N CYS A 88 -1.13 2.37 3.28
CA CYS A 88 -0.49 1.54 4.31
C CYS A 88 0.76 0.83 3.79
N SER A 89 0.71 0.34 2.55
CA SER A 89 1.83 -0.38 1.93
C SER A 89 2.91 0.54 1.34
N ALA A 90 2.70 1.86 1.30
CA ALA A 90 3.62 2.80 0.65
C ALA A 90 5.05 2.67 1.17
N THR A 91 5.24 2.64 2.49
CA THR A 91 6.57 2.53 3.09
C THR A 91 7.26 1.21 2.76
N SER A 92 6.53 0.10 2.83
CA SER A 92 7.09 -1.22 2.48
C SER A 92 7.47 -1.30 1.01
N ARG A 93 6.63 -0.76 0.12
CA ARG A 93 6.91 -0.67 -1.32
C ARG A 93 8.13 0.20 -1.59
N TYR A 94 8.25 1.33 -0.91
CA TYR A 94 9.40 2.22 -1.04
C TYR A 94 10.70 1.52 -0.59
N ARG A 95 10.70 0.89 0.58
CA ARG A 95 11.86 0.13 1.07
C ARG A 95 12.27 -1.00 0.13
N TRP A 96 11.30 -1.74 -0.39
CA TRP A 96 11.55 -2.79 -1.38
C TRP A 96 12.13 -2.22 -2.68
N HIS A 97 11.60 -1.09 -3.15
CA HIS A 97 12.12 -0.42 -4.34
C HIS A 97 13.58 0.03 -4.14
N GLU A 98 13.90 0.67 -3.01
CA GLU A 98 15.28 1.05 -2.68
C GLU A 98 16.21 -0.18 -2.63
N GLN A 99 15.74 -1.29 -2.06
CA GLN A 99 16.51 -2.54 -2.03
C GLN A 99 16.75 -3.09 -3.44
N LEU A 100 15.73 -3.07 -4.31
CA LEU A 100 15.92 -3.48 -5.70
C LEU A 100 16.90 -2.58 -6.44
N LEU A 101 16.81 -1.26 -6.26
CA LEU A 101 17.75 -0.32 -6.85
C LEU A 101 19.18 -0.54 -6.34
N SER A 102 19.35 -1.02 -5.11
CA SER A 102 20.69 -1.38 -4.59
C SER A 102 21.31 -2.58 -5.33
N TRP A 103 20.50 -3.41 -5.99
CA TRP A 103 20.96 -4.52 -6.83
C TRP A 103 21.10 -4.11 -8.31
N ALA A 104 20.81 -2.86 -8.65
CA ALA A 104 20.90 -2.39 -10.02
C ALA A 104 22.37 -2.38 -10.48
N ILE A 105 22.59 -2.93 -11.67
CA ILE A 105 23.90 -2.93 -12.31
C ILE A 105 24.00 -1.67 -13.17
N GLY A 106 25.14 -0.98 -13.15
CA GLY A 106 25.38 0.27 -13.88
C GLY A 106 25.54 0.11 -15.40
N CYS A 107 24.75 -0.76 -16.02
CA CYS A 107 24.69 -0.98 -17.46
C CYS A 107 23.23 -1.19 -17.90
N ASP A 108 22.97 -1.18 -19.21
CA ASP A 108 21.67 -1.59 -19.71
C ASP A 108 21.50 -3.10 -19.52
N TYR A 109 20.45 -3.52 -18.80
CA TYR A 109 20.11 -4.92 -18.62
C TYR A 109 18.60 -5.14 -18.66
N LEU A 110 18.20 -6.36 -19.07
CA LEU A 110 16.83 -6.81 -19.02
C LEU A 110 16.63 -7.73 -17.81
N HIS A 111 15.71 -7.37 -16.92
CA HIS A 111 15.31 -8.24 -15.81
C HIS A 111 14.24 -9.23 -16.31
N GLN A 112 14.64 -10.46 -16.61
CA GLN A 112 13.70 -11.51 -17.01
C GLN A 112 13.23 -12.31 -15.80
N VAL A 113 11.90 -12.34 -15.61
CA VAL A 113 11.25 -13.22 -14.64
C VAL A 113 10.73 -14.43 -15.38
N VAL A 114 11.24 -15.61 -15.04
CA VAL A 114 10.80 -16.89 -15.62
C VAL A 114 10.11 -17.74 -14.57
N THR A 115 9.06 -18.45 -14.96
CA THR A 115 8.44 -19.47 -14.12
C THR A 115 9.34 -20.70 -14.11
N VAL A 116 9.61 -21.23 -12.92
CA VAL A 116 10.36 -22.48 -12.78
C VAL A 116 9.53 -23.64 -13.38
N PRO A 117 10.11 -24.50 -14.24
CA PRO A 117 9.43 -25.69 -14.75
C PRO A 117 8.87 -26.57 -13.63
N HIS A 118 7.66 -27.10 -13.82
CA HIS A 118 6.93 -27.82 -12.78
C HIS A 118 7.70 -29.06 -12.29
N GLU A 119 8.45 -29.71 -13.17
CA GLU A 119 9.24 -30.91 -12.90
C GLU A 119 10.32 -30.68 -11.83
N LEU A 120 10.71 -29.43 -11.60
CA LEU A 120 11.74 -29.08 -10.62
C LEU A 120 11.18 -28.74 -9.23
N ASN A 121 9.86 -28.64 -9.08
CA ASN A 121 9.23 -28.22 -7.83
C ASN A 121 9.57 -29.15 -6.66
N ASP A 122 9.54 -30.47 -6.87
CA ASP A 122 9.83 -31.45 -5.81
C ASP A 122 11.29 -31.40 -5.36
N LEU A 123 12.21 -31.24 -6.32
CA LEU A 123 13.65 -31.09 -6.04
C LEU A 123 13.91 -29.82 -5.22
N ILE A 124 13.27 -28.71 -5.60
CA ILE A 124 13.37 -27.42 -4.91
C ILE A 124 12.75 -27.52 -3.51
N ALA A 125 11.58 -28.13 -3.37
CA ALA A 125 10.94 -28.31 -2.07
C ALA A 125 11.83 -29.09 -1.10
N ALA A 126 12.48 -30.17 -1.56
CA ALA A 126 13.40 -30.96 -0.75
C ALA A 126 14.72 -30.22 -0.41
N ASN A 127 15.13 -29.22 -1.20
CA ASN A 127 16.42 -28.53 -1.09
C ASN A 127 16.30 -27.00 -1.00
N HIS A 128 15.18 -26.49 -0.46
CA HIS A 128 14.80 -25.07 -0.55
C HIS A 128 15.92 -24.10 -0.17
N LYS A 129 16.55 -24.33 0.99
CA LYS A 129 17.64 -23.50 1.50
C LYS A 129 18.85 -23.41 0.57
N ARG A 130 19.16 -24.48 -0.17
CA ARG A 130 20.29 -24.54 -1.10
C ARG A 130 19.98 -23.93 -2.46
N LEU A 131 18.75 -24.11 -2.96
CA LEU A 131 18.38 -23.74 -4.33
C LEU A 131 17.70 -22.36 -4.44
N ILE A 132 16.99 -21.93 -3.40
CA ILE A 132 16.31 -20.62 -3.35
C ILE A 132 16.94 -19.70 -2.28
N GLY A 133 17.52 -20.28 -1.22
CA GLY A 133 18.08 -19.54 -0.10
C GLY A 133 17.12 -19.48 1.10
N ASP A 134 17.56 -18.80 2.16
CA ASP A 134 16.69 -18.42 3.27
C ASP A 134 16.04 -17.08 2.90
N VAL A 135 14.71 -17.07 2.72
CA VAL A 135 13.90 -15.85 2.54
C VAL A 135 13.56 -15.24 3.89
#